data_AF-A0A2V9YWG9-F1
#
_entry.id   AF-A0A2V9YWG9-F1
#
_cell.length_a   1.000
_cell.length_b   1.000
_cell.length_c   1.000
_cell.angle_alpha   90.00
_cell.angle_beta   90.00
_cell.angle_gamma   90.00
#
_symmetry.space_group_name_H-M   'P 1'
#
loop_
_entity.id
_entity.type
_entity.pdbx_description
1 polymer ?
#
loop_
_entity_poly.entity_id
_entity_poly.type
_entity_poly.pdbx_seq_one_letter_code
_entity_poly.pdbx_strand_id
1 'polypeptide(L)' 'VCAELEGAHVWEMTSRGIHARIVSDLNQKWGESRACTSCGKCVQACPTGALAEKGRAVEEMVKTNERVSALVHQRGVQS' A
#
# COMPACT_ATOMS: atom_id res chain seq x y z
N VAL A 1 -4.66 2.39 -3.37
CA VAL A 1 -4.64 2.87 -1.95
C VAL A 1 -3.78 4.13 -1.81
N CYS A 2 -2.46 4.09 -1.97
CA CYS A 2 -1.62 5.28 -1.78
C CYS A 2 -1.93 6.41 -2.79
N ALA A 3 -2.20 6.09 -4.04
CA ALA A 3 -2.71 7.06 -5.02
C ALA A 3 -4.12 7.52 -4.65
N GLU A 4 -5.10 6.61 -4.70
CA GLU A 4 -6.52 6.95 -4.56
C GLU A 4 -6.96 7.57 -3.21
N LEU A 5 -6.33 7.21 -2.09
CA LEU A 5 -6.76 7.69 -0.77
C LEU A 5 -5.90 8.84 -0.23
N GLU A 6 -4.60 8.81 -0.50
CA GLU A 6 -3.65 9.78 0.06
C GLU A 6 -3.12 10.77 -0.99
N GLY A 7 -3.37 10.54 -2.29
CA GLY A 7 -2.74 11.32 -3.37
C GLY A 7 -1.22 11.18 -3.42
N ALA A 8 -0.66 10.14 -2.79
CA ALA A 8 0.77 10.03 -2.49
C ALA A 8 1.55 9.27 -3.55
N HIS A 9 0.90 8.46 -4.41
CA HIS A 9 1.52 7.73 -5.52
C HIS A 9 2.82 6.96 -5.18
N VAL A 10 2.91 6.43 -3.95
CA VAL A 10 4.14 5.76 -3.47
C VAL A 10 4.43 4.45 -4.20
N TRP A 11 3.40 3.70 -4.59
CA TRP A 11 3.56 2.35 -5.16
C TRP A 11 3.39 2.36 -6.66
N GLU A 12 4.38 1.83 -7.37
CA GLU A 12 4.43 1.69 -8.82
C GLU A 12 4.77 0.25 -9.21
N MET A 13 4.46 -0.13 -10.45
CA MET A 13 4.83 -1.44 -11.00
C MET A 13 5.93 -1.27 -12.05
N THR A 14 7.01 -2.03 -11.90
CA THR A 14 8.07 -2.10 -12.91
C THR A 14 8.13 -3.48 -13.55
N SER A 15 8.81 -3.58 -14.70
CA SER A 15 8.92 -4.79 -15.51
C SER A 15 7.55 -5.32 -15.98
N ARG A 16 7.52 -6.48 -16.65
CA ARG A 16 6.29 -7.08 -17.22
C ARG A 16 6.33 -8.60 -17.10
N GLY A 17 5.16 -9.23 -17.22
CA GLY A 17 5.01 -10.68 -17.10
C GLY A 17 5.41 -11.18 -15.72
N ILE A 18 6.02 -12.37 -15.66
CA ILE A 18 6.50 -12.98 -14.40
C ILE A 18 7.60 -12.18 -13.68
N HIS A 19 8.16 -11.16 -14.34
CA HIS A 19 9.16 -10.27 -13.76
C HIS A 19 8.55 -9.00 -13.17
N ALA A 20 7.22 -8.81 -13.27
CA ALA A 20 6.55 -7.66 -12.70
C ALA A 20 6.75 -7.60 -11.18
N ARG A 21 7.10 -6.41 -10.68
CA ARG A 21 7.33 -6.19 -9.25
C ARG A 21 6.82 -4.83 -8.83
N ILE A 22 6.29 -4.76 -7.60
CA ILE A 22 5.91 -3.50 -6.96
C ILE A 22 7.17 -2.83 -6.42
N VAL A 23 7.32 -1.54 -6.72
CA VAL A 23 8.44 -0.71 -6.29
C VAL A 23 7.91 0.58 -5.67
N SER A 24 8.69 1.18 -4.76
CA SER A 24 8.37 2.48 -4.19
C SER A 24 9.00 3.62 -4.98
N ASP A 25 8.19 4.61 -5.33
CA ASP A 25 8.54 5.77 -6.16
C ASP A 25 9.41 5.36 -7.36
N LEU A 26 10.59 5.96 -7.53
CA LEU A 26 11.56 5.63 -8.56
C LEU A 26 12.49 4.47 -8.15
N ASN A 27 11.90 3.37 -7.66
CA ASN A 27 12.62 2.20 -7.15
C ASN A 27 13.59 2.54 -6.00
N GLN A 28 13.24 3.53 -5.17
CA GLN A 28 13.96 3.86 -3.95
C GLN A 28 13.49 2.98 -2.79
N LYS A 29 14.22 2.98 -1.68
CA LYS A 29 13.77 2.27 -0.47
C LYS A 29 12.49 2.91 0.05
N TRP A 30 11.46 2.12 0.34
CA TRP A 30 10.17 2.63 0.82
C TRP A 30 10.31 3.53 2.07
N GLY A 31 11.20 3.18 3.01
CA GLY A 31 11.47 3.98 4.20
C GLY A 31 12.12 5.35 3.95
N GLU A 32 12.60 5.62 2.73
CA GLU A 32 13.18 6.90 2.31
C GLU A 32 12.20 7.71 1.44
N SER A 33 11.00 7.17 1.17
CA SER A 33 9.97 7.83 0.38
C SER A 33 9.46 9.09 1.07
N ARG A 34 9.70 10.25 0.44
CA ARG A 34 9.16 11.54 0.89
C ARG A 34 7.66 11.68 0.62
N ALA A 35 7.13 10.92 -0.33
CA ALA A 35 5.71 10.95 -0.66
C ALA A 35 4.87 10.12 0.32
N CYS A 36 5.47 9.16 1.03
CA CYS A 36 4.75 8.34 1.99
C CYS A 36 4.25 9.14 3.19
N THR A 37 2.93 9.14 3.39
CA THR A 37 2.27 9.80 4.53
C THR A 37 2.34 9.00 5.83
N SER A 38 3.02 7.84 5.84
CA SER A 38 3.10 6.92 6.98
C SER A 38 1.73 6.47 7.52
N CYS A 39 0.68 6.53 6.71
CA CYS A 39 -0.69 6.28 7.15
C CYS A 39 -1.07 4.81 7.38
N GLY A 40 -0.20 3.86 7.01
CA GLY A 40 -0.40 2.41 7.23
C GLY A 40 -1.52 1.74 6.42
N LYS A 41 -2.29 2.48 5.61
CA LYS A 41 -3.45 1.93 4.88
C LYS A 41 -3.08 0.86 3.85
N CYS A 42 -1.94 1.00 3.17
CA CYS A 42 -1.43 0.00 2.24
C CYS A 42 -1.00 -1.30 2.95
N VAL A 43 -0.45 -1.19 4.16
CA VAL A 43 -0.12 -2.33 5.02
C VAL A 43 -1.41 -3.06 5.44
N GLN A 44 -2.44 -2.32 5.85
CA GLN A 44 -3.74 -2.89 6.24
C GLN A 44 -4.49 -3.53 5.07
N ALA A 45 -4.39 -2.96 3.87
CA ALA A 45 -5.02 -3.49 2.66
C ALA A 45 -4.27 -4.70 2.05
N CYS A 46 -2.99 -4.89 2.34
CA CYS A 46 -2.19 -5.96 1.75
C CYS A 46 -2.69 -7.34 2.22
N PRO A 47 -3.19 -8.22 1.32
CA PRO A 47 -3.81 -9.49 1.70
C PRO A 47 -2.79 -10.59 2.00
N THR A 48 -1.59 -10.52 1.42
CA THR A 48 -0.55 -11.57 1.52
C THR A 48 0.47 -11.31 2.61
N GLY A 49 0.49 -10.12 3.22
CA GLY A 49 1.53 -9.73 4.16
C GLY A 49 2.84 -9.29 3.52
N ALA A 50 2.90 -9.11 2.19
CA ALA A 50 4.07 -8.53 1.51
C ALA A 50 4.41 -7.11 2.03
N LEU A 51 3.42 -6.38 2.55
CA LEU A 51 3.61 -5.14 3.29
C LEU A 51 3.23 -5.36 4.76
N ALA A 52 4.13 -4.96 5.66
CA ALA A 52 3.98 -5.09 7.11
C ALA A 52 4.53 -3.86 7.84
N GLU A 53 4.09 -3.65 9.08
CA GLU A 53 4.64 -2.60 9.94
C GLU A 53 6.09 -2.92 10.32
N LYS A 54 6.96 -1.91 10.28
CA LYS A 54 8.36 -2.09 10.67
C LYS A 54 8.45 -2.48 12.15
N GLY A 55 9.14 -3.57 12.45
CA GLY A 55 9.33 -4.06 13.83
C GLY A 55 8.20 -4.94 14.35
N ARG A 56 7.27 -5.36 13.50
CA ARG A 56 6.27 -6.42 13.77
C ARG A 56 6.53 -7.60 12.86
N ALA A 57 6.38 -8.83 13.36
CA ALA A 57 6.31 -9.99 12.48
C ALA A 57 4.98 -9.96 11.71
N VAL A 58 4.97 -10.54 10.51
CA VAL A 58 3.77 -10.56 9.64
C VAL A 58 2.61 -11.28 10.35
N GLU A 59 2.91 -12.34 11.10
CA GLU A 59 1.95 -13.14 11.87
C GLU A 59 1.33 -12.41 13.07
N GLU A 60 2.03 -11.42 13.62
CA GLU A 60 1.53 -10.60 14.74
C GLU A 60 0.55 -9.51 14.28
N MET A 61 0.47 -9.27 12.97
CA MET A 61 -0.23 -8.11 12.43
C MET A 61 -1.72 -8.38 12.21
N VAL A 62 -2.57 -7.74 13.02
CA VAL A 62 -4.03 -7.84 12.88
C VAL A 62 -4.53 -6.92 11.76
N LYS A 63 -5.29 -7.49 10.82
CA LYS A 63 -5.85 -6.76 9.67
C LYS A 63 -7.25 -6.25 9.99
N THR A 64 -7.45 -4.94 9.89
CA THR A 64 -8.78 -4.32 9.99
C THR A 64 -9.28 -3.93 8.60
N ASN A 65 -9.50 -4.94 7.75
CA ASN A 65 -9.75 -4.74 6.31
C ASN A 65 -11.11 -4.08 6.00
N GLU A 66 -12.12 -4.27 6.85
CA GLU A 66 -13.50 -3.82 6.60
C GLU A 66 -13.61 -2.32 6.34
N ARG A 67 -12.84 -1.51 7.08
CA ARG A 67 -12.89 -0.04 6.97
C ARG A 67 -12.09 0.51 5.79
N VAL A 68 -10.93 -0.08 5.49
CA VAL A 68 -10.09 0.37 4.37
C VAL A 68 -10.74 0.02 3.05
N SER A 69 -11.27 -1.20 2.92
CA SER A 69 -12.01 -1.62 1.73
C SER A 69 -13.29 -0.81 1.52
N ALA A 70 -14.03 -0.48 2.59
CA ALA A 70 -15.22 0.38 2.50
C ALA A 70 -14.88 1.80 2.00
N LEU A 71 -13.81 2.41 2.50
CA LEU A 71 -13.35 3.74 2.04
C LEU A 71 -12.93 3.73 0.56
N VAL A 72 -12.31 2.64 0.09
CA VAL A 72 -11.96 2.47 -1.32
C VAL A 72 -13.21 2.36 -2.20
N HIS A 73 -14.21 1.56 -1.79
CA HIS A 73 -15.46 1.41 -2.55
C HIS A 73 -16.32 2.67 -2.56
N GLN A 74 -16.39 3.41 -1.45
CA GLN A 74 -17.24 4.62 -1.35
C GLN A 74 -16.78 5.77 -2.27
N ARG A 75 -15.48 5.84 -2.61
CA ARG A 75 -14.96 6.90 -3.51
C ARG A 75 -15.01 6.52 -4.99
N GLY A 76 -14.96 5.22 -5.32
CA GLY A 76 -15.11 4.73 -6.70
C GLY A 76 -16.54 4.79 -7.26
N VAL A 77 -17.55 5.06 -6.42
CA VAL A 77 -18.96 5.22 -6.81
C VAL A 77 -19.31 6.72 -7.06
N GLN A 78 -18.40 7.65 -6.79
CA GLN A 78 -18.61 9.09 -7.01
C GLN A 78 -17.96 9.62 -8.31
N SER A 79 -17.86 8.79 -9.35
CA SER A 79 -17.33 9.17 -10.67
C SER A 79 -18.24 8.71 -11.79
#